data_AF-X1PYX6-F1
#
_entry.id   AF-X1PYX6-F1
#
_cell.length_a   1.000
_cell.length_b   1.000
_cell.length_c   1.000
_cell.angle_alpha   90.00
_cell.angle_beta   90.00
_cell.angle_gamma   90.00
#
_symmetry.space_group_name_H-M   'P 1'
#
loop_
_entity.id
_entity.type
_entity.pdbx_description
1 polymer ?
#
loop_
_entity_poly.entity_id
_entity_poly.type
_entity_poly.pdbx_seq_one_letter_code
_entity_poly.pdbx_strand_id
1 'polypeptide(L)'
;MTTHISLRLAWHSDGWNGHICKEPHKNSYCVGPNSYPGDLIASSRDLEWERERCGSHCLELYEKEGKIPPCSYSINAYGENDILVRAEPPDFFQRWRTNENLENSPVYGNNLAL
;
A
#
# COMPACT_ATOMS: atom_id res chain seq x y z
N MET A 1 -24.64 20.48 -2.51
CA MET A 1 -24.21 19.67 -3.66
C MET A 1 -23.84 18.30 -3.14
N THR A 2 -24.41 17.25 -3.70
CA THR A 2 -24.03 15.87 -3.35
C THR A 2 -22.96 15.43 -4.32
N THR A 3 -21.78 15.06 -3.81
CA THR A 3 -20.69 14.50 -4.60
C THR A 3 -20.70 12.99 -4.42
N HIS A 4 -20.86 12.24 -5.51
CA HIS A 4 -20.74 10.79 -5.50
C HIS A 4 -19.34 10.40 -5.96
N ILE A 5 -18.69 9.53 -5.20
CA ILE A 5 -17.41 8.93 -5.55
C ILE A 5 -17.55 7.41 -5.57
N SER A 6 -16.91 6.76 -6.53
CA SER A 6 -16.77 5.32 -6.58
C SER A 6 -15.29 4.97 -6.52
N LEU A 7 -14.94 4.09 -5.60
CA LEU A 7 -13.56 3.70 -5.32
C LEU A 7 -13.45 2.18 -5.34
N ARG A 8 -12.30 1.67 -5.79
CA ARG A 8 -11.93 0.26 -5.65
C ARG A 8 -10.90 0.15 -4.53
N LEU A 9 -11.22 -0.66 -3.52
CA LEU A 9 -10.38 -0.89 -2.34
C LEU A 9 -9.99 -2.37 -2.26
N ALA A 10 -8.85 -2.66 -1.64
CA ALA A 10 -8.50 -4.04 -1.28
C ALA A 10 -9.51 -4.57 -0.26
N TRP A 11 -9.88 -5.85 -0.30
CA TRP A 11 -10.88 -6.40 0.62
C TRP A 11 -10.36 -6.54 2.05
N HIS A 12 -11.15 -6.10 3.03
CA HIS A 12 -10.89 -6.27 4.46
C HIS A 12 -12.13 -6.80 5.19
N SER A 13 -11.99 -7.91 5.92
CA SER A 13 -13.10 -8.56 6.63
C SER A 13 -13.66 -7.72 7.79
N ASP A 14 -12.85 -6.82 8.34
CA ASP A 14 -13.20 -5.98 9.50
C ASP A 14 -13.48 -4.51 9.09
N GLY A 15 -13.81 -4.26 7.81
CA GLY A 15 -14.39 -2.99 7.39
C GLY A 15 -13.42 -1.82 7.23
N TRP A 16 -12.16 -2.07 6.82
CA TRP A 16 -11.17 -1.02 6.55
C TRP A 16 -10.91 -0.04 7.72
N ASN A 17 -10.79 -0.60 8.92
CA ASN A 17 -10.63 0.13 10.18
C ASN A 17 -9.15 0.30 10.61
N GLY A 18 -8.19 0.15 9.70
CA GLY A 18 -6.77 0.29 9.99
C GLY A 18 -6.13 -0.91 10.70
N HIS A 19 -6.82 -2.04 10.84
CA HIS A 19 -6.27 -3.25 11.48
C HIS A 19 -5.92 -4.34 10.47
N ILE A 20 -4.87 -5.12 10.79
CA ILE A 20 -4.61 -6.38 10.10
C ILE A 20 -5.83 -7.29 10.27
N CYS A 21 -6.26 -7.96 9.19
CA CYS A 21 -7.39 -8.88 9.23
C CYS A 21 -7.20 -9.92 10.36
N LYS A 22 -8.27 -10.29 11.07
CA LYS A 22 -8.19 -11.32 12.12
C LYS A 22 -7.75 -12.70 11.61
N GLU A 23 -8.06 -13.02 10.35
CA GLU A 23 -7.69 -14.28 9.71
C GLU A 23 -7.02 -14.01 8.35
N PRO A 24 -5.79 -13.47 8.31
CA PRO A 24 -5.18 -12.99 7.07
C PRO A 24 -4.88 -14.12 6.09
N HIS A 25 -4.66 -15.35 6.59
CA HIS A 25 -4.47 -16.56 5.79
C HIS A 25 -5.74 -17.05 5.08
N LYS A 26 -6.93 -16.69 5.58
CA LYS A 26 -8.21 -17.00 4.93
C LYS A 26 -8.64 -15.94 3.92
N ASN A 27 -7.97 -14.79 3.88
CA ASN A 27 -8.31 -13.72 2.97
C ASN A 27 -7.78 -14.02 1.55
N SER A 28 -8.62 -14.68 0.75
CA SER A 28 -8.33 -15.02 -0.64
C SER A 28 -8.26 -13.80 -1.56
N TYR A 29 -8.70 -12.61 -1.13
CA TYR A 29 -8.59 -11.38 -1.90
C TYR A 29 -7.21 -10.72 -1.77
N CYS A 30 -6.43 -11.07 -0.76
CA CYS A 30 -5.04 -10.61 -0.69
C CYS A 30 -4.16 -11.30 -1.74
N VAL A 31 -4.59 -12.44 -2.29
CA VAL A 31 -3.81 -13.30 -3.19
C VAL A 31 -4.51 -13.54 -4.52
N GLY A 32 -3.74 -13.96 -5.52
CA GLY A 32 -4.27 -14.33 -6.83
C GLY A 32 -4.89 -13.14 -7.59
N PRO A 33 -5.86 -13.38 -8.49
CA PRO A 33 -6.39 -12.37 -9.40
C PRO A 33 -7.21 -11.27 -8.71
N ASN A 34 -7.55 -11.45 -7.44
CA ASN A 34 -8.34 -10.51 -6.64
C ASN A 34 -7.47 -9.56 -5.81
N SER A 35 -6.15 -9.76 -5.81
CA SER A 35 -5.21 -8.85 -5.18
C SER A 35 -5.36 -7.43 -5.74
N TYR A 36 -5.00 -6.43 -4.94
CA TYR A 36 -5.17 -5.04 -5.31
C TYR A 36 -4.19 -4.13 -4.56
N PRO A 37 -3.60 -3.11 -5.21
CA PRO A 37 -3.65 -2.84 -6.65
C PRO A 37 -2.81 -3.84 -7.46
N GLY A 38 -3.40 -4.44 -8.49
CA GLY A 38 -2.74 -5.48 -9.28
C GLY A 38 -2.37 -6.68 -8.41
N ASP A 39 -1.09 -7.04 -8.38
CA ASP A 39 -0.55 -8.12 -7.55
C ASP A 39 0.21 -7.61 -6.31
N LEU A 40 0.16 -6.30 -5.99
CA LEU A 40 0.98 -5.67 -4.95
C LEU A 40 0.88 -6.37 -3.59
N ILE A 41 -0.35 -6.59 -3.09
CA ILE A 41 -0.54 -7.26 -1.79
C ILE A 41 -0.02 -8.70 -1.87
N ALA A 42 -0.29 -9.39 -2.98
CA ALA A 42 0.10 -10.79 -3.12
C ALA A 42 1.63 -10.95 -3.14
N SER A 43 2.34 -10.05 -3.82
CA SER A 43 3.80 -10.12 -3.99
C SER A 43 4.59 -9.59 -2.80
N SER A 44 4.01 -8.64 -2.04
CA SER A 44 4.74 -7.90 -1.00
C SER A 44 4.33 -8.28 0.43
N ARG A 45 3.30 -9.11 0.62
CA ARG A 45 2.84 -9.49 1.97
C ARG A 45 3.78 -10.48 2.65
N ASP A 46 3.87 -10.33 3.96
CA ASP A 46 4.52 -11.28 4.86
C ASP A 46 3.41 -11.99 5.66
N LEU A 47 2.97 -13.15 5.15
CA LEU A 47 1.81 -13.85 5.70
C LEU A 47 2.05 -14.31 7.14
N GLU A 48 3.26 -14.76 7.48
CA GLU A 48 3.56 -15.22 8.82
C GLU A 48 3.52 -14.06 9.81
N TRP A 49 4.12 -12.91 9.46
CA TRP A 49 4.00 -11.70 10.26
C TRP A 49 2.55 -11.23 10.43
N GLU A 50 1.77 -11.21 9.35
CA GLU A 50 0.36 -10.82 9.43
C GLU A 50 -0.45 -11.75 10.34
N ARG A 51 -0.14 -13.06 10.37
CA ARG A 51 -0.80 -14.02 11.26
C ARG A 51 -0.44 -13.78 12.73
N GLU A 52 0.82 -13.45 13.02
CA GLU A 52 1.25 -13.13 14.38
C GLU A 52 0.69 -11.80 14.90
N ARG A 53 0.35 -10.87 13.99
CA ARG A 53 -0.16 -9.53 14.31
C ARG A 53 -1.63 -9.35 13.91
N CYS A 54 -2.37 -10.45 13.80
CA CYS A 54 -3.75 -10.39 13.38
C CYS A 54 -4.59 -9.55 14.37
N GLY A 55 -5.43 -8.67 13.84
CA GLY A 55 -6.23 -7.75 14.65
C GLY A 55 -5.47 -6.60 15.29
N SER A 56 -4.16 -6.43 15.09
CA SER A 56 -3.42 -5.26 15.56
C SER A 56 -3.61 -4.06 14.62
N HIS A 57 -3.62 -2.85 15.19
CA HIS A 57 -3.76 -1.61 14.43
C HIS A 57 -2.45 -1.24 13.73
N CYS A 58 -2.52 -0.77 12.48
CA CYS A 58 -1.32 -0.49 11.66
C CYS A 58 -0.41 0.57 12.28
N LEU A 59 -0.96 1.59 12.95
CA LEU A 59 -0.16 2.62 13.63
C LEU A 59 0.71 2.01 14.74
N GLU A 60 0.14 1.13 15.56
CA GLU A 60 0.86 0.47 16.66
C GLU A 60 1.99 -0.42 16.12
N LEU A 61 1.72 -1.14 15.03
CA LEU A 61 2.72 -1.97 14.37
C LEU A 61 3.86 -1.14 13.78
N TYR A 62 3.56 0.03 13.22
CA TYR A 62 4.58 0.95 12.74
C TYR A 62 5.41 1.52 13.89
N GLU A 63 4.79 1.97 14.97
CA GLU A 63 5.51 2.54 16.13
C GLU A 63 6.43 1.51 16.82
N LYS A 64 5.98 0.25 16.91
CA LYS A 64 6.74 -0.82 17.60
C LYS A 64 7.77 -1.50 16.72
N GLU A 65 7.45 -1.72 15.44
CA GLU A 65 8.25 -2.58 14.55
C GLU A 65 8.72 -1.89 13.28
N GLY A 66 8.24 -0.67 13.00
CA GLY A 66 8.54 0.05 11.75
C GLY A 66 7.96 -0.61 10.50
N LYS A 67 7.07 -1.60 10.65
CA LYS A 67 6.46 -2.36 9.55
C LYS A 67 5.11 -1.76 9.13
N ILE A 68 4.88 -1.74 7.82
CA ILE A 68 3.64 -1.27 7.19
C ILE A 68 3.13 -2.38 6.29
N PRO A 69 1.85 -2.81 6.41
CA PRO A 69 1.33 -3.85 5.54
C PRO A 69 1.15 -3.32 4.09
N PRO A 70 1.25 -4.19 3.08
CA PRO A 70 1.13 -3.78 1.68
C PRO A 70 -0.28 -3.31 1.31
N CYS A 71 -1.30 -3.68 2.08
CA CYS A 71 -2.67 -3.19 1.93
C CYS A 71 -2.91 -1.79 2.53
N SER A 72 -1.85 -1.13 3.02
CA SER A 72 -1.89 0.20 3.66
C SER A 72 -2.57 1.29 2.81
N TYR A 73 -2.62 1.14 1.49
CA TYR A 73 -3.27 2.09 0.58
C TYR A 73 -4.78 2.26 0.83
N SER A 74 -5.44 1.21 1.35
CA SER A 74 -6.89 1.23 1.55
C SER A 74 -7.35 0.65 2.88
N ILE A 75 -6.48 -0.02 3.65
CA ILE A 75 -6.84 -0.68 4.93
C ILE A 75 -7.51 0.25 5.94
N ASN A 76 -7.31 1.57 5.83
CA ASN A 76 -7.79 2.58 6.77
C ASN A 76 -8.87 3.50 6.19
N ALA A 77 -9.59 3.07 5.14
CA ALA A 77 -10.61 3.90 4.49
C ALA A 77 -11.74 4.37 5.44
N TYR A 78 -12.00 3.61 6.51
CA TYR A 78 -12.99 3.94 7.56
C TYR A 78 -12.38 3.93 8.97
N GLY A 79 -11.05 4.02 9.08
CA GLY A 79 -10.39 4.10 10.37
C GLY A 79 -10.48 5.49 10.98
N GLU A 80 -10.45 5.56 12.32
CA GLU A 80 -10.51 6.81 13.07
C GLU A 80 -9.12 7.48 13.21
N ASN A 81 -8.05 6.68 13.22
CA ASN A 81 -6.69 7.14 13.41
C ASN A 81 -5.94 7.19 12.09
N ASP A 82 -5.03 8.15 11.96
CA ASP A 82 -4.11 8.18 10.82
C ASP A 82 -3.14 6.99 10.87
N ILE A 83 -2.82 6.47 9.69
CA ILE A 83 -1.82 5.42 9.52
C ILE A 83 -0.72 5.88 8.57
N LEU A 84 0.46 5.30 8.70
CA LEU A 84 1.52 5.51 7.71
C LEU A 84 1.32 4.58 6.51
N VAL A 85 1.51 5.16 5.33
CA VAL A 85 1.43 4.46 4.05
C VAL A 85 2.75 4.60 3.32
N ARG A 86 3.24 3.52 2.71
CA ARG A 86 4.46 3.53 1.90
C ARG A 86 4.16 3.02 0.50
N ALA A 87 4.46 3.85 -0.48
CA ALA A 87 4.39 3.51 -1.90
C ALA A 87 5.77 3.56 -2.52
N GLU A 88 6.33 2.37 -2.80
CA GLU A 88 7.60 2.27 -3.50
C GLU A 88 7.38 2.47 -5.01
N PRO A 89 8.24 3.28 -5.68
CA PRO A 89 8.17 3.41 -7.11
C PRO A 89 8.55 2.08 -7.78
N PRO A 90 7.94 1.72 -8.92
CA PRO A 90 8.36 0.55 -9.68
C PRO A 90 9.84 0.59 -10.06
N ASP A 91 10.51 -0.57 -10.13
CA ASP A 91 11.94 -0.67 -10.43
C ASP A 91 12.34 0.04 -11.73
N PHE A 92 11.46 0.03 -12.74
CA PHE A 92 11.75 0.70 -14.00
C PHE A 92 11.88 2.22 -13.87
N PHE A 93 11.31 2.86 -12.83
CA PHE A 93 11.57 4.28 -12.53
C PHE A 93 13.00 4.52 -12.06
N GLN A 94 13.62 3.54 -11.38
CA GLN A 94 15.00 3.68 -10.89
C GLN A 94 16.00 3.76 -12.06
N ARG A 95 15.72 3.08 -13.19
CA ARG A 95 16.56 3.13 -14.41
C ARG A 95 16.65 4.54 -15.03
N TRP A 96 15.66 5.41 -14.78
CA TRP A 96 15.70 6.81 -15.23
C TRP A 96 16.50 7.73 -14.30
N ARG A 97 16.74 7.31 -13.05
CA ARG A 97 17.53 8.06 -12.06
C ARG A 97 19.04 7.78 -12.17
N THR A 98 19.43 6.62 -12.68
CA THR A 98 20.83 6.31 -12.98
C THR A 98 21.26 7.01 -14.27
N ASN A 99 22.35 7.78 -14.21
CA ASN A 99 22.85 8.73 -15.22
C ASN A 99 23.11 8.21 -16.65
N GLU A 100 22.74 6.98 -17.00
CA GLU A 100 23.00 6.40 -18.33
C GLU A 100 22.03 6.88 -19.44
N ASN A 101 20.95 7.60 -19.12
CA ASN A 101 19.96 8.03 -20.12
C ASN A 101 19.58 9.53 -20.09
N LEU A 102 20.33 10.37 -19.37
CA LEU A 102 20.03 11.81 -19.30
C LEU A 102 20.22 12.53 -20.64
N GLU A 103 21.02 11.99 -21.57
CA GLU A 103 21.23 12.59 -22.88
C GLU A 103 20.04 12.42 -23.85
N ASN A 104 19.11 11.49 -23.58
CA ASN A 104 18.00 11.17 -24.47
C ASN A 104 16.61 11.28 -23.81
N SER A 105 16.49 11.85 -22.61
CA SER A 105 15.20 12.02 -21.94
C SER A 105 14.39 13.14 -22.59
N PRO A 106 13.21 12.87 -23.18
CA PRO A 106 12.35 13.91 -23.69
C PRO A 106 11.66 14.61 -22.51
N VAL A 107 12.21 15.77 -22.14
CA VAL A 107 11.48 16.90 -21.55
C VAL A 107 10.71 16.61 -20.24
N TYR A 108 11.36 16.86 -19.11
CA TYR A 108 10.76 17.75 -18.12
C TYR A 108 11.75 18.88 -17.87
N GLY A 109 11.37 20.06 -18.36
CA GLY A 109 12.19 21.25 -18.34
C GLY A 109 12.66 21.63 -16.93
N ASN A 110 13.87 22.18 -16.89
CA ASN A 110 14.33 23.07 -15.83
C ASN A 110 13.22 24.05 -15.46
N ASN A 111 12.59 23.84 -14.31
CA ASN A 111 12.02 24.89 -13.48
C ASN A 111 11.61 24.27 -12.16
N LEU A 112 12.51 24.35 -11.17
CA LEU A 112 12.20 24.61 -9.77
C LEU A 112 13.53 24.94 -9.08
N ALA A 113 14.00 26.16 -9.37
CA ALA A 113 14.74 26.92 -8.38
C ALA A 113 13.69 27.51 -7.42
N LEU A 114 13.72 27.06 -6.17
CA LEU A 114 13.38 27.85 -4.99
C LEU A 114 14.52 27.66 -3.99
#